data_AF-A0A930Z4P6-F1
#
_entry.id   AF-A0A930Z4P6-F1
#
_cell.length_a   1.000
_cell.length_b   1.000
_cell.length_c   1.000
_cell.angle_alpha   90.00
_cell.angle_beta   90.00
_cell.angle_gamma   90.00
#
_symmetry.space_group_name_H-M   'P 1'
#
loop_
_entity.id
_entity.type
_entity.pdbx_description
1 polymer ?
#
loop_
_entity_poly.entity_id
_entity_poly.type
_entity_poly.pdbx_seq_one_letter_code
_entity_poly.pdbx_strand_id
1 'polypeptide(L)'
;MTGSTLPSLASAFAFDNNSFQSAASSTQQALNQLPATASAQQVSQQVQPLLAAANMFQSDVVNLQWSAAMKPKVQSLLNSVGQVSAILNESQRATGFTSVSQFRSQLKSALGTVKSASAYVSAGG
;
A
#
# COMPACT_ATOMS: atom_id res chain seq x y z
N MET A 1 1.61 19.91 32.99
CA MET A 1 2.03 20.04 31.58
C MET A 1 1.95 18.66 30.96
N THR A 2 0.89 18.38 30.18
CA THR A 2 0.76 17.12 29.45
C THR A 2 1.77 17.15 28.31
N GLY A 3 2.95 16.57 28.53
CA GLY A 3 3.93 16.37 27.48
C GLY A 3 3.34 15.40 26.46
N SER A 4 2.74 15.92 25.41
CA SER A 4 2.43 15.15 24.22
C SER A 4 3.77 14.74 23.62
N THR A 5 4.29 13.59 24.04
CA THR A 5 5.43 12.94 23.40
C THR A 5 5.00 12.64 21.97
N LEU A 6 5.38 13.52 21.05
CA LEU A 6 5.20 13.29 19.62
C LEU A 6 5.77 11.90 19.30
N PRO A 7 5.04 11.04 18.57
CA PRO A 7 5.54 9.73 18.23
C PRO A 7 6.88 9.88 17.49
N SER A 8 7.85 9.02 17.82
CA SER A 8 9.12 9.01 17.12
C SER A 8 8.90 8.72 15.62
N LEU A 9 9.79 9.18 14.75
CA LEU A 9 9.74 8.92 13.31
C LEU A 9 9.52 7.43 13.00
N ALA A 10 10.26 6.55 13.69
CA ALA A 10 10.16 5.10 13.53
C ALA A 10 8.79 4.57 13.97
N SER A 11 8.23 5.10 15.06
CA SER A 11 6.90 4.71 15.56
C SER A 11 5.79 5.15 14.61
N ALA A 12 5.86 6.38 14.09
CA ALA A 12 4.89 6.90 13.13
C ALA A 12 4.93 6.07 11.83
N PHE A 13 6.12 5.86 11.27
CA PHE A 13 6.29 5.01 10.09
C PHE A 13 5.79 3.57 10.30
N ALA A 14 6.10 2.96 11.45
CA ALA A 14 5.66 1.60 11.74
C ALA A 14 4.13 1.50 11.85
N PHE A 15 3.48 2.51 12.43
CA PHE A 15 2.03 2.59 12.50
C PHE A 15 1.39 2.67 11.10
N ASP A 16 1.90 3.57 10.25
CA ASP A 16 1.40 3.75 8.88
C ASP A 16 1.63 2.48 8.05
N ASN A 17 2.84 1.91 8.14
CA ASN A 17 3.20 0.69 7.42
C ASN A 17 2.35 -0.50 7.87
N ASN A 18 2.12 -0.68 9.17
CA ASN A 18 1.26 -1.77 9.66
C ASN A 18 -0.20 -1.60 9.19
N SER A 19 -0.72 -0.38 9.18
CA SER A 19 -2.06 -0.09 8.67
C SER A 19 -2.18 -0.44 7.18
N PHE A 20 -1.21 -0.04 6.36
CA PHE A 20 -1.14 -0.42 4.95
C PHE A 20 -1.04 -1.94 4.75
N GLN A 21 -0.13 -2.62 5.47
CA GLN A 21 0.08 -4.07 5.33
C GLN A 21 -1.15 -4.88 5.78
N SER A 22 -1.88 -4.39 6.78
CA SER A 22 -3.13 -5.01 7.24
C SER A 22 -4.22 -4.88 6.17
N ALA A 23 -4.40 -3.70 5.58
CA ALA A 23 -5.33 -3.49 4.47
C ALA A 23 -4.95 -4.36 3.25
N ALA A 24 -3.65 -4.46 2.95
CA ALA A 24 -3.14 -5.30 1.86
C ALA A 24 -3.46 -6.78 2.08
N SER A 25 -3.26 -7.28 3.30
CA SER A 25 -3.57 -8.66 3.66
C SER A 25 -5.06 -8.95 3.55
N SER A 26 -5.92 -8.06 4.07
CA SER A 26 -7.38 -8.18 3.98
C SER A 26 -7.88 -8.16 2.54
N THR A 27 -7.38 -7.23 1.70
CA THR A 27 -7.73 -7.18 0.28
C THR A 27 -7.25 -8.43 -0.47
N GLN A 28 -6.04 -8.92 -0.19
CA GLN A 28 -5.56 -10.17 -0.79
C GLN A 28 -6.45 -11.37 -0.43
N GLN A 29 -6.87 -11.48 0.83
CA GLN A 29 -7.79 -12.53 1.26
C GLN A 29 -9.15 -12.41 0.56
N ALA A 30 -9.73 -11.21 0.50
CA ALA A 30 -10.99 -10.96 -0.19
C ALA A 30 -10.93 -11.31 -1.69
N LEU A 31 -9.85 -10.90 -2.37
CA LEU A 31 -9.63 -11.23 -3.78
C LEU A 31 -9.42 -12.73 -4.03
N ASN A 32 -8.86 -13.46 -3.06
CA ASN A 32 -8.71 -14.90 -3.16
C ASN A 32 -10.05 -15.65 -3.04
N GLN A 33 -11.05 -15.04 -2.39
CA GLN A 33 -12.40 -15.59 -2.26
C GLN A 33 -13.30 -15.22 -3.45
N LEU A 34 -12.90 -14.25 -4.28
CA LEU A 34 -13.65 -13.91 -5.48
C LEU A 34 -13.57 -15.03 -6.53
N PRO A 35 -14.70 -15.39 -7.18
CA PRO A 35 -14.68 -16.31 -8.30
C PRO A 35 -13.91 -15.69 -9.47
N ALA A 36 -13.34 -16.52 -10.35
CA ALA A 36 -12.61 -16.06 -11.53
C ALA A 36 -13.50 -15.26 -12.51
N THR A 37 -14.82 -15.46 -12.44
CA THR A 37 -15.86 -14.75 -13.19
C THR A 37 -16.30 -13.44 -12.54
N ALA A 38 -15.69 -13.04 -11.41
CA ALA A 38 -16.05 -11.80 -10.74
C ALA A 38 -15.84 -10.59 -11.66
N SER A 39 -16.78 -9.66 -11.61
CA SER A 39 -16.72 -8.44 -12.42
C SER A 39 -15.68 -7.45 -11.89
N ALA A 40 -15.28 -6.51 -12.74
CA ALA A 40 -14.42 -5.39 -12.34
C ALA A 40 -15.01 -4.60 -11.16
N GLN A 41 -16.34 -4.46 -11.07
CA GLN A 41 -17.02 -3.81 -9.95
C GLN A 41 -16.89 -4.61 -8.64
N GLN A 42 -16.97 -5.94 -8.69
CA GLN A 42 -16.75 -6.76 -7.49
C GLN A 42 -15.32 -6.67 -7.00
N VAL A 43 -14.34 -6.69 -7.93
CA VAL A 43 -12.93 -6.48 -7.59
C VAL A 43 -12.68 -5.08 -7.02
N SER A 44 -13.24 -4.05 -7.66
CA SER A 44 -13.14 -2.66 -7.22
C SER A 44 -13.58 -2.48 -5.77
N GLN A 45 -14.71 -3.09 -5.38
CA GLN A 45 -15.21 -3.05 -4.00
C GLN A 45 -14.24 -3.70 -3.00
N GLN A 46 -13.56 -4.77 -3.37
CA GLN A 46 -12.59 -5.43 -2.48
C GLN A 46 -11.28 -4.65 -2.32
N VAL A 47 -10.94 -3.79 -3.28
CA VAL A 47 -9.66 -3.08 -3.32
C VAL A 47 -9.74 -1.63 -2.86
N GLN A 48 -10.94 -1.05 -2.78
CA GLN A 48 -11.17 0.30 -2.26
C GLN A 48 -10.51 0.56 -0.90
N PRO A 49 -10.61 -0.34 0.10
CA PRO A 49 -9.93 -0.13 1.38
C PRO A 49 -8.41 -0.03 1.26
N LEU A 50 -7.80 -0.87 0.41
CA LEU A 50 -6.36 -0.82 0.15
C LEU A 50 -5.95 0.45 -0.60
N LEU A 51 -6.76 0.92 -1.55
CA LEU A 51 -6.48 2.18 -2.24
C LEU A 51 -6.50 3.37 -1.27
N ALA A 52 -7.49 3.42 -0.38
CA ALA A 52 -7.55 4.45 0.66
C ALA A 52 -6.32 4.37 1.58
N ALA A 53 -5.96 3.18 2.04
CA ALA A 53 -4.77 2.97 2.87
C ALA A 53 -3.46 3.35 2.14
N ALA A 54 -3.35 3.07 0.84
CA ALA A 54 -2.19 3.45 0.03
C ALA A 54 -2.05 4.97 -0.11
N ASN A 55 -3.17 5.68 -0.25
CA ASN A 55 -3.18 7.15 -0.34
C ASN A 55 -2.85 7.79 1.01
N MET A 56 -3.44 7.28 2.10
CA MET A 56 -3.10 7.72 3.46
C MET A 56 -1.63 7.47 3.77
N PHE A 57 -1.13 6.26 3.52
CA PHE A 57 0.27 5.91 3.73
C PHE A 57 1.22 6.86 2.99
N GLN A 58 0.95 7.15 1.70
CA GLN A 58 1.78 8.10 0.95
C GLN A 58 1.74 9.51 1.54
N SER A 59 0.55 9.98 1.93
CA SER A 59 0.36 11.29 2.57
C SER A 59 1.08 11.38 3.92
N ASP A 60 0.96 10.37 4.77
CA ASP A 60 1.52 10.41 6.11
C ASP A 60 3.05 10.25 6.05
N VAL A 61 3.54 9.28 5.27
CA VAL A 61 4.97 8.99 5.14
C VAL A 61 5.75 10.12 4.46
N VAL A 62 5.19 10.83 3.47
CA VAL A 62 5.91 11.97 2.84
C VAL A 62 6.06 13.15 3.81
N ASN A 63 5.13 13.30 4.76
CA ASN A 63 5.13 14.39 5.74
C ASN A 63 6.02 14.11 6.96
N LEU A 64 6.54 12.89 7.08
CA LEU A 64 7.51 12.55 8.12
C LEU A 64 8.88 13.21 7.87
N GLN A 65 9.56 13.62 8.95
CA GLN A 65 10.86 14.30 8.87
C GLN A 65 12.01 13.31 8.65
N TRP A 66 12.23 12.89 7.40
CA TRP A 66 13.30 11.96 7.04
C TRP A 66 14.69 12.61 6.96
N SER A 67 15.70 11.88 7.44
CA SER A 67 17.10 12.24 7.23
C SER A 67 17.50 12.18 5.76
N ALA A 68 18.55 12.92 5.37
CA ALA A 68 19.03 12.95 3.98
C ALA A 68 19.40 11.55 3.44
N ALA A 69 19.97 10.69 4.28
CA ALA A 69 20.32 9.32 3.93
C ALA A 69 19.09 8.40 3.72
N MET A 70 17.96 8.70 4.37
CA MET A 70 16.75 7.89 4.29
C MET A 70 15.81 8.31 3.15
N LYS A 71 15.86 9.59 2.73
CA LYS A 71 15.01 10.12 1.64
C LYS A 71 14.98 9.24 0.37
N PRO A 72 16.11 8.73 -0.18
CA PRO A 72 16.06 7.89 -1.37
C PRO A 72 15.32 6.56 -1.16
N LYS A 73 15.48 5.94 0.03
CA LYS A 73 14.79 4.70 0.39
C LYS A 73 13.29 4.92 0.52
N VAL A 74 12.91 6.01 1.17
CA VAL A 74 11.51 6.42 1.34
C VAL A 74 10.87 6.75 -0.01
N GLN A 75 11.57 7.46 -0.90
CA GLN A 75 11.07 7.73 -2.25
C GLN A 75 10.83 6.43 -3.03
N SER A 76 11.75 5.45 -2.93
CA SER A 76 11.57 4.15 -3.55
C SER A 76 10.34 3.40 -3.00
N LEU A 77 10.10 3.50 -1.69
CA LEU A 77 8.92 2.94 -1.04
C LEU A 77 7.63 3.62 -1.53
N LEU A 78 7.60 4.96 -1.55
CA LEU A 78 6.46 5.73 -2.06
C LEU A 78 6.18 5.40 -3.53
N ASN A 79 7.21 5.26 -4.36
CA ASN A 79 7.05 4.82 -5.76
C ASN A 79 6.43 3.42 -5.85
N SER A 80 6.82 2.50 -4.96
CA SER A 80 6.26 1.14 -4.92
C SER A 80 4.79 1.16 -4.49
N VAL A 81 4.42 2.00 -3.52
CA VAL A 81 3.02 2.18 -3.11
C VAL A 81 2.22 2.87 -4.22
N GLY A 82 2.81 3.83 -4.93
CA GLY A 82 2.20 4.45 -6.11
C GLY A 82 1.88 3.45 -7.23
N GLN A 83 2.75 2.44 -7.45
CA GLN A 83 2.47 1.34 -8.37
C GLN A 83 1.29 0.48 -7.91
N VAL A 84 1.17 0.22 -6.60
CA VAL A 84 -0.02 -0.44 -6.03
C VAL A 84 -1.27 0.39 -6.32
N SER A 85 -1.28 1.68 -6.01
CA SER A 85 -2.42 2.56 -6.30
C SER A 85 -2.78 2.58 -7.79
N ALA A 86 -1.79 2.57 -8.69
CA ALA A 86 -2.03 2.52 -10.13
C ALA A 86 -2.75 1.22 -10.56
N ILE A 87 -2.31 0.06 -10.07
CA ILE A 87 -2.96 -1.24 -10.32
C ILE A 87 -4.41 -1.23 -9.79
N LEU A 88 -4.62 -0.70 -8.59
CA LEU A 88 -5.95 -0.63 -7.98
C LEU A 88 -6.89 0.30 -8.76
N ASN A 89 -6.40 1.45 -9.22
CA ASN A 89 -7.17 2.37 -10.05
C ASN A 89 -7.52 1.75 -11.40
N GLU A 90 -6.62 0.95 -12.00
CA GLU A 90 -6.90 0.27 -13.27
C GLU A 90 -8.08 -0.70 -13.14
N SER A 91 -8.22 -1.38 -11.99
CA SER A 91 -9.39 -2.25 -11.73
C SER A 91 -10.73 -1.51 -11.67
N GLN A 92 -10.69 -0.19 -11.46
CA GLN A 92 -11.88 0.67 -11.45
C GLN A 92 -12.23 1.21 -12.85
N ARG A 93 -11.29 1.13 -13.82
CA ARG A 93 -11.55 1.54 -15.20
C ARG A 93 -12.20 0.39 -15.95
N ALA A 94 -13.42 0.61 -16.44
CA ALA A 94 -14.21 -0.41 -17.14
C ALA A 94 -13.49 -1.08 -18.34
N THR A 95 -12.50 -0.41 -18.94
CA THR A 95 -11.72 -0.89 -20.08
C THR A 95 -10.35 -1.48 -19.71
N GLY A 96 -9.93 -1.38 -18.45
CA GLY A 96 -8.61 -1.76 -17.96
C GLY A 96 -8.53 -3.15 -17.31
N PHE A 97 -9.69 -3.72 -16.99
CA PHE A 97 -9.78 -4.95 -16.21
C PHE A 97 -9.86 -6.18 -17.12
N THR A 98 -8.74 -6.87 -17.31
CA THR A 98 -8.66 -8.06 -18.19
C THR A 98 -9.16 -9.34 -17.52
N SER A 99 -8.70 -9.62 -16.29
CA SER A 99 -9.13 -10.79 -15.51
C SER A 99 -8.75 -10.68 -14.03
N VAL A 100 -9.52 -11.33 -13.16
CA VAL A 100 -9.26 -11.42 -11.70
C VAL A 100 -7.90 -12.07 -11.43
N SER A 101 -7.53 -13.10 -12.17
CA SER A 101 -6.27 -13.83 -12.00
C SER A 101 -5.04 -12.97 -12.34
N GLN A 102 -5.08 -12.23 -13.46
CA GLN A 102 -4.00 -11.33 -13.85
C GLN A 102 -3.88 -10.17 -12.85
N PHE A 103 -5.01 -9.59 -12.44
CA PHE A 103 -5.06 -8.54 -11.44
C PHE A 103 -4.45 -8.98 -10.09
N ARG A 104 -4.85 -10.16 -9.58
CA ARG A 104 -4.30 -10.74 -8.34
C ARG A 104 -2.80 -10.93 -8.42
N SER A 105 -2.30 -11.41 -9.55
CA SER A 105 -0.86 -11.62 -9.76
C SER A 105 -0.08 -10.31 -9.72
N GLN A 106 -0.53 -9.29 -10.46
CA GLN A 106 0.11 -7.98 -10.50
C GLN A 106 0.09 -7.32 -9.12
N LEU A 107 -1.07 -7.33 -8.45
CA LEU A 107 -1.21 -6.75 -7.11
C LEU A 107 -0.32 -7.46 -6.09
N LYS A 108 -0.26 -8.80 -6.12
CA LYS A 108 0.62 -9.58 -5.25
C LYS A 108 2.09 -9.22 -5.46
N SER A 109 2.51 -9.08 -6.72
CA SER A 109 3.88 -8.67 -7.05
C SER A 109 4.20 -7.28 -6.50
N ALA A 110 3.34 -6.30 -6.75
CA ALA A 110 3.54 -4.93 -6.29
C ALA A 110 3.57 -4.83 -4.75
N LEU A 111 2.66 -5.54 -4.06
CA LEU A 111 2.66 -5.62 -2.59
C LEU A 111 3.93 -6.28 -2.04
N GLY A 112 4.48 -7.27 -2.75
CA GLY A 112 5.79 -7.85 -2.42
C GLY A 112 6.91 -6.82 -2.46
N THR A 113 6.95 -6.00 -3.51
CA THR A 113 7.94 -4.91 -3.64
C THR A 113 7.78 -3.88 -2.52
N VAL A 114 6.56 -3.49 -2.16
CA VAL A 114 6.31 -2.57 -1.03
C VAL A 114 6.82 -3.16 0.28
N LYS A 115 6.54 -4.44 0.55
CA LYS A 115 7.02 -5.12 1.77
C LYS A 115 8.54 -5.15 1.87
N SER A 116 9.23 -5.41 0.76
CA SER A 116 10.69 -5.35 0.73
C SER A 116 11.20 -3.92 0.96
N ALA A 117 10.63 -2.93 0.26
CA ALA A 117 11.02 -1.53 0.39
C ALA A 117 10.78 -0.99 1.81
N SER A 118 9.66 -1.35 2.46
CA SER A 118 9.37 -0.91 3.82
C SER A 118 10.31 -1.53 4.85
N ALA A 119 10.70 -2.80 4.68
CA ALA A 119 11.72 -3.43 5.51
C ALA A 119 13.08 -2.70 5.42
N TYR A 120 13.46 -2.24 4.22
CA TYR A 120 14.69 -1.44 4.04
C TYR A 120 14.63 -0.06 4.70
N VAL A 121 13.44 0.54 4.81
CA VAL A 121 13.22 1.80 5.55
C VAL A 121 13.27 1.53 7.06
N SER A 122 12.60 0.49 7.55
CA SER A 122 12.61 0.10 8.97
C SER A 122 14.00 -0.30 9.48
N ALA A 123 14.84 -0.92 8.64
CA ALA A 123 16.18 -1.34 9.03
C ALA A 123 17.22 -0.20 9.04
N GLY A 124 16.88 0.97 8.52
CA GLY A 124 17.78 2.14 8.46
C GLY A 124 17.29 3.36 9.27
N GLY A 125 16.15 3.25 9.94
CA GLY A 125 15.55 4.29 10.77
C GLY A 125 15.89 4.13 12.25
#